data_AF-A0A7W1MD47-F1
#
_entry.id   AF-A0A7W1MD47-F1
#
_cell.length_a   1.000
_cell.length_b   1.000
_cell.length_c   1.000
_cell.angle_alpha   90.00
_cell.angle_beta   90.00
_cell.angle_gamma   90.00
#
_symmetry.space_group_name_H-M   'P 1'
#
loop_
_entity.id
_entity.type
_entity.pdbx_description
1 polymer ?
#
loop_
_entity_poly.entity_id
_entity_poly.type
_entity_poly.pdbx_seq_one_letter_code
_entity_poly.pdbx_strand_id
1 'polypeptide(L)'
;MKIADHIEAENRLNDSLWRLNNLYWIIDKAGNESLFTLNWAQKKLYQDMWYCNLILKARQLGISNFVCLLFLDRCLFNSNQHAGIIAHTREDAEVMFRRVKVAYDCLPPELKALRSVNTDNARELHLSNGSTLRVGTSMRSSTLQYLHISEFGKVCAKFPDKAREIITGSLNALAPNQYVFIESTAEGREGYFYQMCKEAQVNHDAGKKLSPLDFRFHFFPWWQHTSYSIASDNITIPNQLTDYFNAVEVKIGADLDDQQRAWYCKRAATQGEDMKREFPSTPEEAFESSNEGLYYGRQLIEARQKRRINKVYYDPNVSVNTAWDLGYNDSTTIWFFQQCGQEIHLLEYYENSGETLTHYLHQLKSKSYTYGKHLVPHDAAVHEYSTGLSRVEVARNHGVNFTVVPDIVINEGIDAARNMIPRCWLDEEKCAKGIASLDNYKKEWNDRHGCWSSLPLHNFASHGADAFRILAVGIGKLTKGLSAEEWRGLRAQYVV
;
A
#
# COMPACT_ATOMS: atom_id res chain seq x y z
N MET A 1 -51.13 -19.88 19.64
CA MET A 1 -50.53 -19.40 18.39
C MET A 1 -51.11 -20.21 17.25
N LYS A 2 -51.51 -19.59 16.13
CA LYS A 2 -52.10 -20.32 15.00
C LYS A 2 -50.96 -20.98 14.21
N ILE A 3 -51.21 -22.12 13.55
CA ILE A 3 -50.21 -22.85 12.75
C ILE A 3 -49.53 -21.94 11.69
N ALA A 4 -50.28 -20.98 11.14
CA ALA A 4 -49.77 -19.97 10.22
C ALA A 4 -48.66 -19.09 10.82
N ASP A 5 -48.77 -18.73 12.10
CA ASP A 5 -47.79 -17.88 12.80
C ASP A 5 -46.45 -18.63 12.98
N HIS A 6 -46.49 -19.96 13.14
CA HIS A 6 -45.29 -20.80 13.23
C HIS A 6 -44.57 -20.94 11.90
N ILE A 7 -45.31 -21.16 10.80
CA ILE A 7 -44.73 -21.27 9.46
C ILE A 7 -44.08 -19.94 9.05
N GLU A 8 -44.72 -18.81 9.37
CA GLU A 8 -44.15 -17.49 9.09
C GLU A 8 -42.86 -17.22 9.89
N ALA A 9 -42.83 -17.59 11.18
CA ALA A 9 -41.64 -17.48 12.00
C ALA A 9 -40.49 -18.37 11.49
N GLU A 10 -40.78 -19.59 11.07
CA GLU A 10 -39.78 -20.51 10.51
C GLU A 10 -39.21 -19.99 9.18
N ASN A 11 -40.06 -19.47 8.30
CA ASN A 11 -39.61 -18.86 7.03
C ASN A 11 -38.68 -17.67 7.28
N ARG A 12 -39.02 -16.80 8.24
CA ARG A 12 -38.16 -15.67 8.66
C ARG A 12 -36.83 -16.14 9.22
N LEU A 13 -36.85 -17.17 10.08
CA LEU A 13 -35.63 -17.74 10.66
C LEU A 13 -34.79 -18.52 9.65
N ASN A 14 -35.34 -18.98 8.51
CA ASN A 14 -34.55 -19.58 7.44
C ASN A 14 -33.86 -18.52 6.54
N ASP A 15 -34.42 -17.31 6.45
CA ASP A 15 -33.84 -16.22 5.69
C ASP A 15 -32.69 -15.52 6.45
N SER A 16 -31.45 -15.75 6.00
CA SER A 16 -30.25 -15.14 6.58
C SER A 16 -30.23 -13.61 6.51
N LEU A 17 -30.78 -13.01 5.45
CA LEU A 17 -30.85 -11.55 5.35
C LEU A 17 -31.87 -10.99 6.33
N TRP A 18 -33.01 -11.68 6.49
CA TRP A 18 -33.99 -11.32 7.51
C TRP A 18 -33.38 -11.39 8.90
N ARG A 19 -32.71 -12.49 9.25
CA ARG A 19 -32.06 -12.67 10.56
C ARG A 19 -31.07 -11.56 10.87
N LEU A 20 -30.20 -11.24 9.91
CA LEU A 20 -29.21 -10.17 10.10
C LEU A 20 -29.86 -8.83 10.44
N ASN A 21 -30.96 -8.46 9.77
CA ASN A 21 -31.63 -7.17 10.01
C ASN A 21 -32.59 -7.15 11.23
N ASN A 22 -32.83 -8.30 11.88
CA ASN A 22 -33.92 -8.41 12.87
C ASN A 22 -33.53 -9.10 14.19
N LEU A 23 -32.40 -9.80 14.28
CA LEU A 23 -32.02 -10.56 15.47
C LEU A 23 -30.88 -9.94 16.28
N TYR A 24 -29.97 -9.21 15.65
CA TYR A 24 -28.72 -8.80 16.29
C TYR A 24 -28.76 -7.35 16.76
N TRP A 25 -28.43 -7.15 18.03
CA TRP A 25 -28.26 -5.82 18.61
C TRP A 25 -26.78 -5.42 18.62
N ILE A 26 -26.52 -4.15 18.37
CA ILE A 26 -25.19 -3.55 18.38
C ILE A 26 -25.18 -2.27 19.20
N ILE A 27 -23.99 -1.86 19.63
CA ILE A 27 -23.76 -0.52 20.16
C ILE A 27 -23.44 0.42 18.99
N ASP A 28 -24.28 1.44 18.79
CA ASP A 28 -24.11 2.42 17.72
C ASP A 28 -22.97 3.42 18.01
N LYS A 29 -22.74 4.36 17.08
CA LYS A 29 -21.70 5.38 17.24
C LYS A 29 -21.97 6.37 18.38
N ALA A 30 -23.22 6.47 18.85
CA ALA A 30 -23.61 7.30 19.98
C ALA A 30 -23.56 6.54 21.32
N GLY A 31 -23.21 5.24 21.29
CA GLY A 31 -23.12 4.40 22.47
C GLY A 31 -24.45 3.76 22.89
N ASN A 32 -25.49 3.84 22.06
CA ASN A 32 -26.80 3.27 22.36
C ASN A 32 -26.93 1.85 21.79
N GLU A 33 -27.68 1.00 22.49
CA GLU A 33 -28.15 -0.27 21.94
C GLU A 33 -29.15 0.00 20.81
N SER A 34 -28.87 -0.57 19.64
CA SER A 34 -29.72 -0.46 18.47
C SER A 34 -29.78 -1.80 17.73
N LEU A 35 -30.93 -2.05 17.09
CA LEU A 35 -31.08 -3.20 16.21
C LEU A 35 -30.20 -3.00 14.97
N PHE A 36 -29.36 -3.97 14.65
CA PHE A 36 -28.53 -3.93 13.47
C PHE A 36 -29.38 -4.04 12.21
N THR A 37 -29.17 -3.10 11.29
CA THR A 37 -29.73 -3.15 9.94
C THR A 37 -28.61 -2.87 8.94
N LEU A 38 -28.57 -3.64 7.85
CA LEU A 38 -27.52 -3.46 6.84
C LEU A 38 -27.63 -2.07 6.21
N ASN A 39 -26.53 -1.32 6.22
CA ASN A 39 -26.40 -0.13 5.40
C ASN A 39 -26.18 -0.51 3.92
N TRP A 40 -26.12 0.50 3.04
CA TRP A 40 -25.99 0.30 1.59
C TRP A 40 -24.77 -0.55 1.21
N ALA A 41 -23.60 -0.33 1.85
CA ALA A 41 -22.35 -1.02 1.51
C ALA A 41 -22.39 -2.47 1.98
N GLN A 42 -22.91 -2.70 3.18
CA GLN A 42 -23.09 -4.04 3.75
C GLN A 42 -24.11 -4.84 2.92
N LYS A 43 -25.21 -4.21 2.50
CA LYS A 43 -26.23 -4.83 1.64
C LYS A 43 -25.66 -5.20 0.28
N LYS A 44 -24.91 -4.29 -0.35
CA LYS A 44 -24.22 -4.53 -1.63
C LYS A 44 -23.21 -5.68 -1.50
N LEU A 45 -22.40 -5.68 -0.45
CA LEU A 45 -21.47 -6.78 -0.16
C LEU A 45 -22.20 -8.12 0.02
N TYR A 46 -23.32 -8.15 0.76
CA TYR A 46 -24.09 -9.38 0.97
C TYR A 46 -24.68 -9.93 -0.34
N GLN A 47 -25.19 -9.04 -1.20
CA GLN A 47 -25.77 -9.43 -2.49
C GLN A 47 -24.73 -9.95 -3.47
N ASP A 48 -23.56 -9.33 -3.49
CA ASP A 48 -22.49 -9.63 -4.44
C ASP A 48 -21.40 -10.54 -3.86
N MET A 49 -21.59 -11.11 -2.67
CA MET A 49 -20.55 -11.90 -2.02
C MET A 49 -20.13 -13.09 -2.87
N TRP A 50 -18.82 -13.37 -2.86
CA TRP A 50 -18.18 -14.54 -3.44
C TRP A 50 -17.57 -15.40 -2.32
N TYR A 51 -16.86 -16.45 -2.68
CA TYR A 51 -16.06 -17.22 -1.71
C TYR A 51 -14.90 -16.37 -1.18
N CYS A 52 -14.06 -15.85 -2.08
CA CYS A 52 -12.97 -14.95 -1.73
C CYS A 52 -13.38 -13.49 -2.00
N ASN A 53 -13.58 -12.69 -0.95
CA ASN A 53 -13.97 -11.28 -1.05
C ASN A 53 -12.82 -10.37 -0.63
N LEU A 54 -12.45 -9.44 -1.50
CA LEU A 54 -11.46 -8.42 -1.23
C LEU A 54 -12.11 -7.04 -1.26
N ILE A 55 -12.15 -6.38 -0.11
CA ILE A 55 -12.90 -5.15 0.12
C ILE A 55 -11.95 -3.99 0.36
N LEU A 56 -11.83 -3.11 -0.62
CA LEU A 56 -11.24 -1.78 -0.48
C LEU A 56 -12.34 -0.78 -0.15
N LYS A 57 -12.16 0.04 0.90
CA LYS A 57 -13.24 0.93 1.34
C LYS A 57 -12.78 2.20 2.03
N ALA A 58 -13.68 3.18 2.05
CA ALA A 58 -13.62 4.30 2.97
C ALA A 58 -13.75 3.85 4.45
N ARG A 59 -13.23 4.66 5.38
CA ARG A 59 -13.40 4.41 6.82
C ARG A 59 -14.87 4.44 7.23
N GLN A 60 -15.13 3.84 8.40
CA GLN A 60 -16.39 3.91 9.13
C GLN A 60 -17.68 3.43 8.41
N LEU A 61 -17.57 2.58 7.38
CA LEU A 61 -18.73 1.94 6.74
C LEU A 61 -19.28 0.72 7.50
N GLY A 62 -18.65 0.30 8.60
CA GLY A 62 -19.12 -0.81 9.44
C GLY A 62 -19.01 -2.20 8.82
N ILE A 63 -18.20 -2.40 7.76
CA ILE A 63 -18.01 -3.71 7.12
C ILE A 63 -17.52 -4.76 8.11
N SER A 64 -16.52 -4.45 8.95
CA SER A 64 -15.99 -5.41 9.92
C SER A 64 -17.07 -5.88 10.91
N ASN A 65 -17.96 -4.97 11.34
CA ASN A 65 -19.08 -5.33 12.22
C ASN A 65 -20.08 -6.25 11.52
N PHE A 66 -20.43 -5.93 10.27
CA PHE A 66 -21.29 -6.78 9.44
C PHE A 66 -20.71 -8.19 9.28
N VAL A 67 -19.42 -8.33 8.94
CA VAL A 67 -18.79 -9.65 8.77
C VAL A 67 -18.77 -10.43 10.08
N CYS A 68 -18.51 -9.77 11.21
CA CYS A 68 -18.62 -10.41 12.53
C CYS A 68 -20.01 -10.98 12.80
N LEU A 69 -21.07 -10.20 12.52
CA LEU A 69 -22.46 -10.66 12.70
C LEU A 69 -22.84 -11.74 11.71
N LEU A 70 -22.38 -11.65 10.45
CA LEU A 70 -22.56 -12.70 9.46
C LEU A 70 -21.94 -14.02 9.95
N PHE A 71 -20.73 -13.98 10.52
CA PHE A 71 -20.08 -15.20 11.02
C PHE A 71 -20.80 -15.77 12.25
N LEU A 72 -21.25 -14.90 13.16
CA LEU A 72 -22.09 -15.32 14.29
C LEU A 72 -23.39 -15.98 13.80
N ASP A 73 -24.07 -15.39 12.81
CA ASP A 73 -25.27 -15.95 12.17
C ASP A 73 -25.00 -17.34 11.59
N ARG A 74 -23.88 -17.51 10.87
CA ARG A 74 -23.51 -18.82 10.31
C ARG A 74 -23.25 -19.85 11.39
N CYS A 75 -22.56 -19.50 12.46
CA CYS A 75 -22.29 -20.40 13.59
C CYS A 75 -23.56 -20.75 14.39
N LEU A 76 -24.50 -19.81 14.54
CA LEU A 76 -25.77 -20.05 15.24
C LEU A 76 -26.71 -20.93 14.41
N PHE A 77 -26.84 -20.69 13.11
CA PHE A 77 -27.87 -21.35 12.30
C PHE A 77 -27.37 -22.58 11.53
N ASN A 78 -26.08 -22.93 11.64
CA ASN A 78 -25.50 -24.13 11.04
C ASN A 78 -24.60 -24.83 12.07
N SER A 79 -24.57 -26.16 12.05
CA SER A 79 -23.74 -26.97 12.97
C SER A 79 -22.31 -27.13 12.45
N ASN A 80 -21.35 -27.32 13.37
CA ASN A 80 -19.94 -27.57 13.07
C ASN A 80 -19.31 -26.54 12.13
N GLN A 81 -19.67 -25.26 12.28
CA GLN A 81 -19.06 -24.16 11.53
C GLN A 81 -18.00 -23.46 12.39
N HIS A 82 -16.80 -23.30 11.83
CA HIS A 82 -15.67 -22.67 12.49
C HIS A 82 -15.32 -21.36 11.79
N ALA A 83 -15.48 -20.26 12.53
CA ALA A 83 -15.21 -18.91 12.07
C ALA A 83 -14.01 -18.31 12.79
N GLY A 84 -13.09 -17.71 12.02
CA GLY A 84 -11.90 -17.03 12.52
C GLY A 84 -11.87 -15.56 12.11
N ILE A 85 -11.53 -14.68 13.06
CA ILE A 85 -11.30 -13.26 12.79
C ILE A 85 -9.85 -12.92 13.14
N ILE A 86 -9.13 -12.38 12.17
CA ILE A 86 -7.76 -11.90 12.31
C ILE A 86 -7.77 -10.37 12.36
N ALA A 87 -7.17 -9.82 13.41
CA ALA A 87 -6.91 -8.39 13.54
C ALA A 87 -5.40 -8.10 13.68
N HIS A 88 -5.05 -6.82 13.58
CA HIS A 88 -3.66 -6.38 13.60
C HIS A 88 -3.01 -6.50 14.99
N THR A 89 -3.73 -6.18 16.07
CA THR A 89 -3.30 -6.48 17.46
C THR A 89 -4.26 -7.44 18.14
N ARG A 90 -3.85 -7.95 19.31
CA ARG A 90 -4.71 -8.80 20.16
C ARG A 90 -5.85 -7.97 20.74
N GLU A 91 -5.56 -6.74 21.13
CA GLU A 91 -6.51 -5.81 21.73
C GLU A 91 -7.63 -5.47 20.73
N ASP A 92 -7.30 -5.24 19.45
CA ASP A 92 -8.29 -5.02 18.40
C ASP A 92 -9.15 -6.26 18.13
N ALA A 93 -8.53 -7.44 18.17
CA ALA A 93 -9.25 -8.71 18.03
C ALA A 93 -10.30 -8.86 19.15
N GLU A 94 -9.91 -8.58 20.40
CA GLU A 94 -10.80 -8.62 21.56
C GLU A 94 -11.91 -7.55 21.48
N VAL A 95 -11.62 -6.35 20.94
CA VAL A 95 -12.63 -5.32 20.66
C VAL A 95 -13.68 -5.82 19.67
N MET A 96 -13.26 -6.45 18.57
CA MET A 96 -14.19 -7.02 17.59
C MET A 96 -15.01 -8.16 18.20
N PHE A 97 -14.39 -9.01 19.01
CA PHE A 97 -15.06 -10.12 19.65
C PHE A 97 -16.11 -9.67 20.68
N ARG A 98 -15.86 -8.58 21.42
CA ARG A 98 -16.88 -7.99 22.31
C ARG A 98 -18.16 -7.63 21.57
N ARG A 99 -18.08 -7.19 20.30
CA ARG A 99 -19.28 -6.90 19.49
C ARG A 99 -20.07 -8.17 19.17
N VAL A 100 -19.37 -9.27 18.88
CA VAL A 100 -19.99 -10.60 18.70
C VAL A 100 -20.69 -11.04 19.98
N LYS A 101 -20.04 -10.87 21.14
CA LYS A 101 -20.64 -11.20 22.43
C LYS A 101 -21.90 -10.39 22.71
N VAL A 102 -21.88 -9.07 22.53
CA VAL A 102 -23.07 -8.21 22.69
C VAL A 102 -24.22 -8.72 21.82
N ALA A 103 -23.94 -9.01 20.55
CA ALA A 103 -24.96 -9.51 19.63
C ALA A 103 -25.53 -10.87 20.05
N TYR A 104 -24.68 -11.78 20.56
CA TYR A 104 -25.13 -13.08 21.11
C TYR A 104 -25.94 -12.90 22.39
N ASP A 105 -25.47 -12.03 23.30
CA ASP A 105 -26.06 -11.85 24.61
C ASP A 105 -27.46 -11.25 24.54
N CYS A 106 -27.70 -10.40 23.55
CA CYS A 106 -28.99 -9.77 23.26
C CYS A 106 -29.94 -10.64 22.42
N LEU A 107 -29.56 -11.87 22.05
CA LEU A 107 -30.47 -12.77 21.34
C LEU A 107 -31.70 -13.10 22.19
N PRO A 108 -32.86 -13.38 21.55
CA PRO A 108 -34.03 -13.90 22.22
C PRO A 108 -33.69 -15.12 23.12
N PRO A 109 -34.21 -15.19 24.36
CA PRO A 109 -33.91 -16.28 25.29
C PRO A 109 -34.12 -17.67 24.69
N GLU A 110 -35.11 -17.84 23.83
CA GLU A 110 -35.43 -19.09 23.14
C GLU A 110 -34.30 -19.51 22.18
N LEU A 111 -33.74 -18.56 21.42
CA LEU A 111 -32.61 -18.83 20.52
C LEU A 111 -31.33 -19.11 21.31
N LYS A 112 -31.08 -18.38 22.41
CA LYS A 112 -29.94 -18.64 23.30
C LYS A 112 -30.03 -20.03 23.94
N ALA A 113 -31.23 -20.46 24.34
CA ALA A 113 -31.45 -21.80 24.88
C ALA A 113 -31.17 -22.90 23.84
N LEU A 114 -31.56 -22.67 22.57
CA LEU A 114 -31.26 -23.59 21.47
C LEU A 114 -29.78 -23.60 21.06
N ARG A 115 -29.04 -22.53 21.35
CA ARG A 115 -27.61 -22.35 21.02
C ARG A 115 -26.82 -21.91 22.23
N SER A 116 -26.87 -22.72 23.28
CA SER A 116 -26.15 -22.47 24.53
C SER A 116 -24.63 -22.46 24.32
N VAL A 117 -23.92 -21.72 25.18
CA VAL A 117 -22.47 -21.62 25.12
C VAL A 117 -21.81 -22.72 25.95
N ASN A 118 -20.89 -23.47 25.33
CA ASN A 118 -20.01 -24.44 25.99
C ASN A 118 -18.72 -23.78 26.51
N THR A 119 -18.20 -22.80 25.78
CA THR A 119 -17.00 -22.05 26.16
C THR A 119 -17.17 -20.59 25.79
N ASP A 120 -16.97 -19.72 26.77
CA ASP A 120 -17.01 -18.27 26.61
C ASP A 120 -15.77 -17.65 27.28
N ASN A 121 -14.84 -17.14 26.48
CA ASN A 121 -13.69 -16.41 27.00
C ASN A 121 -13.46 -15.12 26.18
N ALA A 122 -12.38 -14.39 26.44
CA ALA A 122 -12.14 -13.11 25.75
C ALA A 122 -11.92 -13.24 24.22
N ARG A 123 -11.70 -14.45 23.70
CA ARG A 123 -11.28 -14.68 22.31
C ARG A 123 -12.00 -15.80 21.59
N GLU A 124 -12.85 -16.56 22.26
CA GLU A 124 -13.52 -17.73 21.68
C GLU A 124 -14.92 -17.92 22.26
N LEU A 125 -15.86 -18.19 21.35
CA LEU A 125 -17.23 -18.59 21.63
C LEU A 125 -17.44 -19.97 21.01
N HIS A 126 -17.69 -20.98 21.85
CA HIS A 126 -18.03 -22.33 21.41
C HIS A 126 -19.48 -22.63 21.75
N LEU A 127 -20.29 -22.91 20.73
CA LEU A 127 -21.72 -23.16 20.85
C LEU A 127 -22.03 -24.66 20.97
N SER A 128 -23.20 -24.98 21.52
CA SER A 128 -23.67 -26.36 21.75
C SER A 128 -23.85 -27.20 20.48
N ASN A 129 -23.93 -26.57 19.30
CA ASN A 129 -24.04 -27.24 18.01
C ASN A 129 -22.67 -27.57 17.37
N GLY A 130 -21.58 -27.47 18.12
CA GLY A 130 -20.20 -27.73 17.67
C GLY A 130 -19.58 -26.59 16.86
N SER A 131 -20.31 -25.49 16.63
CA SER A 131 -19.79 -24.32 15.94
C SER A 131 -18.92 -23.46 16.86
N THR A 132 -17.86 -22.87 16.32
CA THR A 132 -16.95 -22.00 17.06
C THR A 132 -16.72 -20.68 16.33
N LEU A 133 -16.60 -19.60 17.08
CA LEU A 133 -16.15 -18.31 16.58
C LEU A 133 -14.98 -17.84 17.45
N ARG A 134 -13.83 -17.59 16.82
CA ARG A 134 -12.60 -17.21 17.53
C ARG A 134 -11.90 -16.02 16.90
N VAL A 135 -11.15 -15.28 17.70
CA VAL A 135 -10.37 -14.12 17.25
C VAL A 135 -8.90 -14.23 17.63
N GLY A 136 -8.05 -13.58 16.85
CA GLY A 136 -6.61 -13.56 17.14
C GLY A 136 -5.83 -12.77 16.12
N THR A 137 -4.52 -12.96 16.16
CA THR A 137 -3.56 -12.30 15.27
C THR A 137 -3.09 -13.20 14.12
N SER A 138 -3.32 -14.51 14.21
CA SER A 138 -3.01 -15.53 13.21
C SER A 138 -3.87 -16.77 13.46
N MET A 139 -4.14 -17.60 12.44
CA MET A 139 -5.08 -18.73 12.50
C MET A 139 -4.57 -20.01 11.81
N ARG A 140 -3.27 -20.35 11.93
CA ARG A 140 -2.63 -21.46 11.20
C ARG A 140 -3.12 -22.89 11.52
N SER A 141 -3.78 -23.13 12.66
CA SER A 141 -4.00 -24.47 13.21
C SER A 141 -5.46 -24.99 13.14
N SER A 142 -6.28 -24.47 12.24
CA SER A 142 -7.66 -24.94 11.96
C SER A 142 -7.99 -24.70 10.49
N THR A 143 -8.78 -25.48 9.75
CA THR A 143 -10.11 -25.98 10.11
C THR A 143 -11.23 -24.95 9.92
N LEU A 144 -10.99 -23.80 9.26
CA LEU A 144 -11.98 -22.71 9.15
C LEU A 144 -12.85 -22.81 7.90
N GLN A 145 -14.15 -22.57 8.07
CA GLN A 145 -15.11 -22.35 6.97
C GLN A 145 -15.29 -20.87 6.66
N TYR A 146 -15.06 -20.01 7.65
CA TYR A 146 -15.21 -18.57 7.56
C TYR A 146 -13.96 -17.87 8.10
N LEU A 147 -13.31 -17.06 7.28
CA LEU A 147 -12.15 -16.26 7.69
C LEU A 147 -12.38 -14.79 7.38
N HIS A 148 -12.16 -13.94 8.37
CA HIS A 148 -12.19 -12.49 8.22
C HIS A 148 -10.82 -11.93 8.60
N ILE A 149 -10.17 -11.22 7.69
CA ILE A 149 -8.92 -10.50 7.91
C ILE A 149 -9.24 -9.00 7.86
N SER A 150 -9.23 -8.36 9.03
CA SER A 150 -9.59 -6.96 9.20
C SER A 150 -8.36 -6.04 9.18
N GLU A 151 -8.51 -4.86 8.57
CA GLU A 151 -7.46 -3.86 8.37
C GLU A 151 -6.19 -4.43 7.70
N PHE A 152 -6.34 -5.30 6.69
CA PHE A 152 -5.20 -6.01 6.11
C PHE A 152 -4.17 -5.10 5.43
N GLY A 153 -4.57 -3.96 4.87
CA GLY A 153 -3.66 -2.94 4.35
C GLY A 153 -2.73 -2.40 5.43
N LYS A 154 -3.27 -2.11 6.63
CA LYS A 154 -2.48 -1.68 7.79
C LYS A 154 -1.54 -2.78 8.29
N VAL A 155 -1.98 -4.04 8.26
CA VAL A 155 -1.13 -5.19 8.56
C VAL A 155 0.02 -5.29 7.55
N CYS A 156 -0.25 -5.13 6.25
CA CYS A 156 0.77 -5.16 5.20
C CYS A 156 1.81 -4.05 5.38
N ALA A 157 1.37 -2.83 5.68
CA ALA A 157 2.24 -1.67 5.80
C ALA A 157 3.08 -1.68 7.09
N LYS A 158 2.50 -2.06 8.23
CA LYS A 158 3.18 -2.01 9.55
C LYS A 158 3.86 -3.32 9.95
N PHE A 159 3.37 -4.47 9.48
CA PHE A 159 3.82 -5.79 9.92
C PHE A 159 3.98 -6.75 8.72
N PRO A 160 4.91 -6.48 7.78
CA PRO A 160 5.04 -7.23 6.53
C PRO A 160 5.28 -8.73 6.73
N ASP A 161 6.04 -9.13 7.76
CA ASP A 161 6.27 -10.55 8.06
C ASP A 161 5.00 -11.25 8.54
N LYS A 162 4.17 -10.56 9.34
CA LYS A 162 2.86 -11.06 9.76
C LYS A 162 1.89 -11.13 8.58
N ALA A 163 1.92 -10.16 7.67
CA ALA A 163 1.14 -10.22 6.43
C ALA A 163 1.54 -11.47 5.61
N ARG A 164 2.84 -11.73 5.43
CA ARG A 164 3.35 -12.94 4.80
C ARG A 164 2.88 -14.21 5.53
N GLU A 165 2.91 -14.22 6.86
CA GLU A 165 2.41 -15.34 7.67
C GLU A 165 0.92 -15.64 7.44
N ILE A 166 0.09 -14.59 7.37
CA ILE A 166 -1.36 -14.70 7.10
C ILE A 166 -1.61 -15.28 5.71
N ILE A 167 -0.93 -14.76 4.68
CA ILE A 167 -1.05 -15.24 3.29
C ILE A 167 -0.60 -16.71 3.20
N THR A 168 0.60 -17.02 3.68
CA THR A 168 1.20 -18.36 3.53
C THR A 168 0.58 -19.42 4.44
N GLY A 169 -0.07 -19.01 5.53
CA GLY A 169 -0.65 -19.91 6.51
C GLY A 169 -2.17 -19.89 6.49
N SER A 170 -2.77 -18.77 6.93
CA SER A 170 -4.20 -18.70 7.19
C SER A 170 -5.06 -18.76 5.92
N LEU A 171 -4.58 -18.19 4.79
CA LEU A 171 -5.29 -18.30 3.51
C LEU A 171 -5.17 -19.70 2.88
N ASN A 172 -4.00 -20.34 2.99
CA ASN A 172 -3.81 -21.70 2.45
C ASN A 172 -4.59 -22.78 3.20
N ALA A 173 -5.02 -22.51 4.44
CA ALA A 173 -5.86 -23.41 5.23
C ALA A 173 -7.33 -23.42 4.77
N LEU A 174 -7.73 -22.55 3.84
CA LEU A 174 -9.10 -22.47 3.35
C LEU A 174 -9.29 -23.40 2.16
N ALA A 175 -10.17 -24.37 2.34
CA ALA A 175 -10.58 -25.26 1.25
C ALA A 175 -11.43 -24.51 0.21
N PRO A 176 -11.57 -25.04 -1.02
CA PRO A 176 -12.56 -24.53 -1.97
C PRO A 176 -13.96 -24.46 -1.35
N ASN A 177 -14.74 -23.44 -1.75
CA ASN A 177 -16.09 -23.13 -1.27
C ASN A 177 -16.19 -22.62 0.19
N GLN A 178 -15.06 -22.28 0.82
CA GLN A 178 -15.06 -21.55 2.09
C GLN A 178 -15.10 -20.04 1.86
N TYR A 179 -15.53 -19.29 2.86
CA TYR A 179 -15.69 -17.84 2.75
C TYR A 179 -14.55 -17.08 3.40
N VAL A 180 -13.98 -16.16 2.64
CA VAL A 180 -12.90 -15.26 3.06
C VAL A 180 -13.34 -13.82 2.83
N PHE A 181 -13.16 -12.99 3.83
CA PHE A 181 -13.36 -11.56 3.75
C PHE A 181 -12.07 -10.87 4.16
N ILE A 182 -11.44 -10.17 3.23
CA ILE A 182 -10.27 -9.33 3.49
C ILE A 182 -10.71 -7.89 3.28
N GLU A 183 -10.72 -7.09 4.34
CA GLU A 183 -11.16 -5.70 4.25
C GLU A 183 -10.11 -4.73 4.81
N SER A 184 -9.96 -3.59 4.15
CA SER A 184 -9.09 -2.52 4.64
C SER A 184 -9.37 -1.18 3.95
N THR A 185 -8.90 -0.10 4.58
CA THR A 185 -8.49 1.10 3.84
C THR A 185 -7.17 0.81 3.11
N ALA A 186 -6.88 1.58 2.07
CA ALA A 186 -5.56 1.54 1.43
C ALA A 186 -4.46 2.04 2.38
N GLU A 187 -3.25 1.54 2.20
CA GLU A 187 -2.05 1.94 2.96
C GLU A 187 -0.82 1.91 2.03
N GLY A 188 -0.87 2.74 0.98
CA GLY A 188 0.20 2.83 -0.02
C GLY A 188 0.11 1.80 -1.15
N ARG A 189 1.08 1.86 -2.07
CA ARG A 189 1.09 1.10 -3.34
C ARG A 189 1.92 -0.18 -3.26
N GLU A 190 2.01 -0.76 -2.08
CA GLU A 190 2.88 -1.89 -1.79
C GLU A 190 2.23 -2.92 -0.87
N GLY A 191 2.87 -4.08 -0.75
CA GLY A 191 2.39 -5.19 0.06
C GLY A 191 1.26 -5.98 -0.59
N TYR A 192 0.86 -7.07 0.08
CA TYR A 192 -0.09 -8.03 -0.45
C TYR A 192 -1.46 -7.41 -0.73
N PHE A 193 -1.97 -6.56 0.15
CA PHE A 193 -3.30 -5.97 -0.03
C PHE A 193 -3.40 -5.13 -1.31
N TYR A 194 -2.40 -4.29 -1.61
CA TYR A 194 -2.36 -3.51 -2.85
C TYR A 194 -2.31 -4.42 -4.09
N GLN A 195 -1.39 -5.39 -4.09
CA GLN A 195 -1.21 -6.33 -5.21
C GLN A 195 -2.50 -7.12 -5.49
N MET A 196 -3.11 -7.67 -4.44
CA MET A 196 -4.37 -8.41 -4.53
C MET A 196 -5.50 -7.51 -5.04
N CYS A 197 -5.58 -6.24 -4.59
CA CYS A 197 -6.59 -5.30 -5.06
C CYS A 197 -6.42 -5.00 -6.54
N LYS A 198 -5.19 -4.74 -7.00
CA LYS A 198 -4.92 -4.49 -8.42
C LYS A 198 -5.27 -5.69 -9.29
N GLU A 199 -4.89 -6.90 -8.90
CA GLU A 199 -5.21 -8.11 -9.64
C GLU A 199 -6.73 -8.36 -9.68
N ALA A 200 -7.40 -8.28 -8.54
CA ALA A 200 -8.85 -8.48 -8.46
C ALA A 200 -9.62 -7.41 -9.24
N GLN A 201 -9.16 -6.16 -9.23
CA GLN A 201 -9.70 -5.07 -10.03
C GLN A 201 -9.55 -5.34 -11.53
N VAL A 202 -8.36 -5.76 -11.98
CA VAL A 202 -8.13 -6.13 -13.40
C VAL A 202 -9.07 -7.25 -13.83
N ASN A 203 -9.25 -8.28 -13.00
CA ASN A 203 -10.18 -9.37 -13.28
C ASN A 203 -11.65 -8.88 -13.36
N HIS A 204 -12.04 -7.94 -12.49
CA HIS A 204 -13.36 -7.33 -12.48
C HIS A 204 -13.60 -6.51 -13.76
N ASP A 205 -12.68 -5.59 -14.09
CA ASP A 205 -12.78 -4.70 -15.24
C ASP A 205 -12.79 -5.48 -16.57
N ALA A 206 -12.07 -6.61 -16.62
CA ALA A 206 -12.06 -7.50 -17.78
C ALA A 206 -13.31 -8.40 -17.88
N GLY A 207 -14.21 -8.37 -16.90
CA GLY A 207 -15.38 -9.25 -16.85
C GLY A 207 -15.03 -10.74 -16.76
N LYS A 208 -13.87 -11.07 -16.19
CA LYS A 208 -13.36 -12.45 -16.13
C LYS A 208 -14.28 -13.31 -15.27
N LYS A 209 -14.59 -14.53 -15.74
CA LYS A 209 -15.29 -15.53 -14.93
C LYS A 209 -14.37 -16.04 -13.80
N LEU A 210 -14.71 -15.72 -12.56
CA LEU A 210 -13.92 -16.08 -11.37
C LEU A 210 -14.08 -17.57 -11.03
N SER A 211 -12.98 -18.21 -10.64
CA SER A 211 -12.97 -19.49 -9.95
C SER A 211 -13.28 -19.31 -8.45
N PRO A 212 -13.58 -20.40 -7.71
CA PRO A 212 -13.82 -20.31 -6.27
C PRO A 212 -12.64 -19.78 -5.44
N LEU A 213 -11.41 -19.78 -6.00
CA LEU A 213 -10.21 -19.27 -5.33
C LEU A 213 -9.86 -17.84 -5.75
N ASP A 214 -10.41 -17.35 -6.87
CA ASP A 214 -10.17 -15.97 -7.32
C ASP A 214 -10.90 -14.98 -6.41
N PHE A 215 -10.22 -13.89 -6.07
CA PHE A 215 -10.80 -12.81 -5.28
C PHE A 215 -11.76 -11.96 -6.11
N ARG A 216 -12.99 -11.81 -5.61
CA ARG A 216 -13.93 -10.79 -6.10
C ARG A 216 -13.58 -9.45 -5.46
N PHE A 217 -13.33 -8.46 -6.30
CA PHE A 217 -13.06 -7.09 -5.88
C PHE A 217 -14.35 -6.36 -5.50
N HIS A 218 -14.33 -5.70 -4.35
CA HIS A 218 -15.37 -4.80 -3.89
C HIS A 218 -14.74 -3.46 -3.53
N PHE A 219 -15.31 -2.37 -4.04
CA PHE A 219 -14.92 -1.02 -3.67
C PHE A 219 -16.12 -0.24 -3.11
N PHE A 220 -15.95 0.33 -1.91
CA PHE A 220 -16.99 1.13 -1.26
C PHE A 220 -16.48 2.56 -0.99
N PRO A 221 -16.84 3.53 -1.84
CA PRO A 221 -16.38 4.92 -1.71
C PRO A 221 -17.13 5.68 -0.62
N TRP A 222 -16.61 6.86 -0.26
CA TRP A 222 -17.24 7.73 0.73
C TRP A 222 -18.58 8.31 0.22
N TRP A 223 -18.64 8.78 -1.02
CA TRP A 223 -19.77 9.57 -1.56
C TRP A 223 -21.08 8.78 -1.69
N GLN A 224 -21.05 7.45 -1.58
CA GLN A 224 -22.28 6.64 -1.54
C GLN A 224 -22.89 6.57 -0.12
N HIS A 225 -22.15 6.97 0.92
CA HIS A 225 -22.64 6.93 2.29
C HIS A 225 -23.30 8.24 2.69
N THR A 226 -24.62 8.21 2.84
CA THR A 226 -25.47 9.39 3.11
C THR A 226 -25.07 10.18 4.35
N SER A 227 -24.46 9.55 5.36
CA SER A 227 -23.97 10.27 6.56
C SER A 227 -22.70 11.11 6.32
N TYR A 228 -22.10 11.05 5.13
CA TYR A 228 -20.95 11.88 4.76
C TYR A 228 -21.41 13.15 4.05
N SER A 229 -22.30 13.85 4.74
CA SER A 229 -22.94 15.09 4.34
C SER A 229 -23.06 16.00 5.57
N ILE A 230 -22.95 17.31 5.39
CA ILE A 230 -23.26 18.33 6.40
C ILE A 230 -23.97 19.50 5.73
N ALA A 231 -24.65 20.33 6.53
CA ALA A 231 -25.19 21.59 6.02
C ALA A 231 -24.09 22.40 5.31
N SER A 232 -24.36 22.80 4.07
CA SER A 232 -23.44 23.57 3.24
C SER A 232 -23.46 25.07 3.56
N ASP A 233 -24.43 25.51 4.36
CA ASP A 233 -24.59 26.90 4.77
C ASP A 233 -23.29 27.44 5.39
N ASN A 234 -22.74 28.50 4.81
CA ASN A 234 -21.51 29.17 5.24
C ASN A 234 -20.20 28.36 5.04
N ILE A 235 -20.21 27.32 4.20
CA ILE A 235 -18.99 26.59 3.83
C ILE A 235 -18.55 26.98 2.43
N THR A 236 -17.50 27.81 2.35
CA THR A 236 -16.85 28.14 1.08
C THR A 236 -15.98 26.99 0.63
N ILE A 237 -16.28 26.42 -0.55
CA ILE A 237 -15.45 25.41 -1.19
C ILE A 237 -14.27 26.11 -1.89
N PRO A 238 -13.00 25.81 -1.54
CA PRO A 238 -11.83 26.34 -2.24
C PRO A 238 -11.81 25.93 -3.73
N ASN A 239 -11.28 26.79 -4.60
CA ASN A 239 -11.16 26.50 -6.04
C ASN A 239 -10.42 25.17 -6.32
N GLN A 240 -9.36 24.87 -5.58
CA GLN A 240 -8.62 23.60 -5.71
C GLN A 240 -9.51 22.37 -5.48
N LEU A 241 -10.43 22.43 -4.52
CA LEU A 241 -11.37 21.33 -4.28
C LEU A 241 -12.50 21.30 -5.31
N THR A 242 -12.84 22.44 -5.90
CA THR A 242 -13.80 22.50 -7.01
C THR A 242 -13.28 21.74 -8.23
N ASP A 243 -12.02 21.98 -8.63
CA ASP A 243 -11.38 21.24 -9.73
C ASP A 243 -11.28 19.74 -9.42
N TYR A 244 -11.00 19.40 -8.17
CA TYR A 244 -11.01 18.03 -7.68
C TYR A 244 -12.39 17.37 -7.83
N PHE A 245 -13.47 18.00 -7.36
CA PHE A 245 -14.82 17.46 -7.45
C PHE A 245 -15.23 17.27 -8.90
N ASN A 246 -15.00 18.25 -9.77
CA ASN A 246 -15.27 18.13 -11.19
C ASN A 246 -14.55 16.92 -11.81
N ALA A 247 -13.27 16.72 -11.48
CA ALA A 247 -12.50 15.58 -11.97
C ALA A 247 -13.00 14.23 -11.42
N VAL A 248 -13.45 14.20 -10.16
CA VAL A 248 -14.02 13.00 -9.53
C VAL A 248 -15.37 12.66 -10.14
N GLU A 249 -16.27 13.63 -10.30
CA GLU A 249 -17.61 13.44 -10.87
C GLU A 249 -17.56 12.84 -12.27
N VAL A 250 -16.61 13.32 -13.10
CA VAL A 250 -16.33 12.72 -14.42
C VAL A 250 -15.89 11.26 -14.31
N LYS A 251 -15.02 10.92 -13.34
CA LYS A 251 -14.53 9.54 -13.15
C LYS A 251 -15.62 8.61 -12.62
N ILE A 252 -16.44 9.06 -11.68
CA ILE A 252 -17.47 8.22 -11.04
C ILE A 252 -18.78 8.19 -11.83
N GLY A 253 -18.97 9.12 -12.78
CA GLY A 253 -20.19 9.23 -13.58
C GLY A 253 -21.41 9.64 -12.76
N ALA A 254 -21.21 10.41 -11.68
CA ALA A 254 -22.24 10.87 -10.76
C ALA A 254 -21.86 12.22 -10.15
N ASP A 255 -22.87 13.05 -9.88
CA ASP A 255 -22.68 14.36 -9.27
C ASP A 255 -22.64 14.24 -7.73
N LEU A 256 -21.74 15.00 -7.11
CA LEU A 256 -21.66 15.16 -5.66
C LEU A 256 -22.49 16.38 -5.26
N ASP A 257 -23.41 16.21 -4.32
CA ASP A 257 -24.23 17.32 -3.83
C ASP A 257 -23.41 18.31 -2.97
N ASP A 258 -23.95 19.52 -2.78
CA ASP A 258 -23.27 20.58 -2.02
C ASP A 258 -23.01 20.18 -0.55
N GLN A 259 -23.84 19.34 0.05
CA GLN A 259 -23.68 18.88 1.44
C GLN A 259 -22.53 17.88 1.56
N GLN A 260 -22.37 17.00 0.57
CA GLN A 260 -21.25 16.07 0.46
C GLN A 260 -19.94 16.81 0.19
N ARG A 261 -19.96 17.78 -0.73
CA ARG A 261 -18.80 18.64 -1.01
C ARG A 261 -18.38 19.43 0.23
N ALA A 262 -19.34 19.98 0.97
CA ALA A 262 -19.08 20.67 2.23
C ALA A 262 -18.47 19.74 3.29
N TRP A 263 -19.01 18.52 3.45
CA TRP A 263 -18.45 17.51 4.34
C TRP A 263 -17.01 17.16 3.96
N TYR A 264 -16.76 16.91 2.67
CA TYR A 264 -15.44 16.56 2.16
C TYR A 264 -14.46 17.71 2.41
N CYS A 265 -14.86 18.96 2.17
CA CYS A 265 -14.01 20.13 2.42
C CYS A 265 -13.60 20.22 3.90
N LYS A 266 -14.55 20.03 4.84
CA LYS A 266 -14.23 20.09 6.28
C LYS A 266 -13.39 18.89 6.72
N ARG A 267 -13.63 17.70 6.17
CA ARG A 267 -12.81 16.52 6.46
C ARG A 267 -11.41 16.63 5.88
N ALA A 268 -11.26 17.11 4.64
CA ALA A 268 -9.96 17.34 4.02
C ALA A 268 -9.12 18.35 4.82
N ALA A 269 -9.73 19.39 5.38
CA ALA A 269 -9.03 20.34 6.26
C ALA A 269 -8.44 19.68 7.51
N THR A 270 -9.08 18.63 8.04
CA THR A 270 -8.58 17.86 9.21
C THR A 270 -7.65 16.72 8.83
N GLN A 271 -7.91 16.04 7.70
CA GLN A 271 -7.20 14.83 7.28
C GLN A 271 -5.95 15.16 6.44
N GLY A 272 -5.89 16.34 5.81
CA GLY A 272 -4.80 16.72 4.93
C GLY A 272 -4.62 15.71 3.79
N GLU A 273 -3.37 15.27 3.60
CA GLU A 273 -2.97 14.34 2.54
C GLU A 273 -3.59 12.94 2.70
N ASP A 274 -4.02 12.57 3.91
CA ASP A 274 -4.65 11.28 4.19
C ASP A 274 -6.12 11.21 3.74
N MET A 275 -6.71 12.33 3.29
CA MET A 275 -8.12 12.37 2.92
C MET A 275 -8.48 11.30 1.88
N LYS A 276 -7.63 11.16 0.86
CA LYS A 276 -7.82 10.21 -0.24
C LYS A 276 -7.66 8.76 0.19
N ARG A 277 -6.75 8.50 1.13
CA ARG A 277 -6.53 7.16 1.72
C ARG A 277 -7.72 6.73 2.56
N GLU A 278 -8.23 7.66 3.38
CA GLU A 278 -9.24 7.39 4.40
C GLU A 278 -10.66 7.43 3.83
N PHE A 279 -10.90 8.30 2.85
CA PHE A 279 -12.18 8.53 2.19
C PHE A 279 -11.99 8.64 0.66
N PRO A 280 -11.57 7.55 -0.01
CA PRO A 280 -11.38 7.54 -1.46
C PRO A 280 -12.70 7.60 -2.22
N SER A 281 -12.70 8.33 -3.33
CA SER A 281 -13.77 8.38 -4.33
C SER A 281 -13.61 7.29 -5.39
N THR A 282 -12.37 6.88 -5.70
CA THR A 282 -12.06 5.76 -6.62
C THR A 282 -11.00 4.81 -6.04
N PRO A 283 -10.88 3.56 -6.56
CA PRO A 283 -9.83 2.64 -6.14
C PRO A 283 -8.42 3.18 -6.35
N GLU A 284 -8.18 3.87 -7.47
CA GLU A 284 -6.87 4.46 -7.80
C GLU A 284 -6.48 5.51 -6.78
N GLU A 285 -7.44 6.37 -6.43
CA GLU A 285 -7.27 7.44 -5.45
C GLU A 285 -6.94 6.88 -4.06
N ALA A 286 -7.52 5.75 -3.66
CA ALA A 286 -7.24 5.12 -2.37
C ALA A 286 -5.75 4.82 -2.20
N PHE A 287 -5.09 4.39 -3.27
CA PHE A 287 -3.67 4.06 -3.30
C PHE A 287 -2.79 5.20 -3.83
N GLU A 288 -3.30 6.43 -3.92
CA GLU A 288 -2.42 7.58 -4.15
C GLU A 288 -1.55 7.78 -2.91
N SER A 289 -0.22 7.80 -3.08
CA SER A 289 0.71 8.03 -1.98
C SER A 289 0.48 9.42 -1.39
N SER A 290 0.22 9.51 -0.08
CA SER A 290 0.31 10.79 0.63
C SER A 290 1.76 11.25 0.59
N ASN A 291 1.99 12.55 0.34
CA ASN A 291 3.36 13.10 0.30
C ASN A 291 4.01 13.16 1.69
N GLU A 292 3.30 12.78 2.75
CA GLU A 292 3.77 12.89 4.12
C GLU A 292 4.91 11.92 4.40
N GLY A 293 6.01 12.46 4.92
CA GLY A 293 7.24 11.70 5.15
C GLY A 293 8.04 11.37 3.88
N LEU A 294 7.47 11.46 2.67
CA LEU A 294 8.19 11.21 1.41
C LEU A 294 9.19 12.31 1.09
N TYR A 295 10.43 11.93 0.77
CA TYR A 295 11.46 12.90 0.41
C TYR A 295 11.31 13.48 -1.00
N TYR A 296 10.72 12.70 -1.92
CA TYR A 296 10.65 13.00 -3.36
C TYR A 296 9.23 13.04 -3.94
N GLY A 297 8.19 12.78 -3.14
CA GLY A 297 6.82 12.57 -3.61
C GLY A 297 6.30 13.71 -4.48
N ARG A 298 6.47 14.97 -4.02
CA ARG A 298 6.04 16.16 -4.76
C ARG A 298 6.68 16.25 -6.15
N GLN A 299 7.98 16.01 -6.27
CA GLN A 299 8.71 16.13 -7.53
C GLN A 299 8.34 15.00 -8.51
N LEU A 300 8.05 13.80 -8.00
CA LEU A 300 7.63 12.66 -8.82
C LEU A 300 6.18 12.81 -9.32
N ILE A 301 5.27 13.34 -8.51
CA ILE A 301 3.92 13.71 -8.96
C ILE A 301 4.00 14.72 -10.10
N GLU A 302 4.82 15.76 -9.95
CA GLU A 302 5.04 16.75 -11.01
C GLU A 302 5.69 16.13 -12.26
N ALA A 303 6.61 15.17 -12.10
CA ALA A 303 7.19 14.44 -13.23
C ALA A 303 6.13 13.65 -14.01
N ARG A 304 5.19 12.99 -13.33
CA ARG A 304 4.06 12.28 -13.97
C ARG A 304 3.13 13.23 -14.69
N GLN A 305 2.73 14.34 -14.05
CA GLN A 305 1.86 15.34 -14.66
C GLN A 305 2.46 15.94 -15.93
N LYS A 306 3.78 16.17 -15.93
CA LYS A 306 4.53 16.67 -17.10
C LYS A 306 4.97 15.57 -18.08
N ARG A 307 4.52 14.31 -17.90
CA ARG A 307 4.87 13.15 -18.75
C ARG A 307 6.38 12.90 -18.89
N ARG A 308 7.15 13.21 -17.85
CA ARG A 308 8.59 12.92 -17.77
C ARG A 308 8.92 11.50 -17.31
N ILE A 309 7.93 10.79 -16.79
CA ILE A 309 7.98 9.33 -16.61
C ILE A 309 7.22 8.71 -17.78
N ASN A 310 7.97 8.19 -18.76
CA ASN A 310 7.47 7.65 -20.02
C ASN A 310 8.62 6.87 -20.69
N LYS A 311 8.44 6.31 -21.87
CA LYS A 311 9.52 5.71 -22.66
C LYS A 311 10.64 6.71 -22.93
N VAL A 312 11.89 6.36 -22.55
CA VAL A 312 13.10 7.16 -22.79
C VAL A 312 14.03 6.42 -23.75
N TYR A 313 14.45 7.09 -24.81
CA TYR A 313 15.27 6.48 -25.86
C TYR A 313 16.77 6.68 -25.59
N TYR A 314 17.55 5.62 -25.79
CA TYR A 314 19.01 5.68 -25.77
C TYR A 314 19.53 6.43 -27.01
N ASP A 315 20.37 7.45 -26.80
CA ASP A 315 21.11 8.13 -27.87
C ASP A 315 22.53 7.53 -28.01
N PRO A 316 22.87 6.84 -29.12
CA PRO A 316 24.20 6.26 -29.32
C PRO A 316 25.36 7.26 -29.32
N ASN A 317 25.10 8.56 -29.50
CA ASN A 317 26.13 9.59 -29.54
C ASN A 317 26.47 10.15 -28.15
N VAL A 318 25.71 9.78 -27.11
CA VAL A 318 25.91 10.25 -25.75
C VAL A 318 26.35 9.08 -24.88
N SER A 319 27.46 9.24 -24.15
CA SER A 319 27.92 8.16 -23.27
C SER A 319 26.95 7.92 -22.11
N VAL A 320 26.69 6.65 -21.81
CA VAL A 320 25.90 6.23 -20.65
C VAL A 320 26.79 6.24 -19.42
N ASN A 321 26.41 7.03 -18.42
CA ASN A 321 27.03 7.01 -17.11
C ASN A 321 26.21 6.11 -16.19
N THR A 322 26.83 5.66 -15.09
CA THR A 322 26.12 4.85 -14.10
C THR A 322 26.31 5.41 -12.70
N ALA A 323 25.31 5.34 -11.85
CA ALA A 323 25.42 5.65 -10.43
C ALA A 323 25.04 4.42 -9.59
N TRP A 324 25.88 4.11 -8.59
CA TRP A 324 25.83 2.85 -7.86
C TRP A 324 25.52 3.06 -6.38
N ASP A 325 24.86 2.07 -5.79
CA ASP A 325 24.88 1.79 -4.35
C ASP A 325 25.39 0.36 -4.18
N LEU A 326 26.48 0.18 -3.42
CA LEU A 326 27.24 -1.08 -3.37
C LEU A 326 26.98 -1.82 -2.05
N GLY A 327 25.89 -2.58 -1.98
CA GLY A 327 25.58 -3.47 -0.86
C GLY A 327 26.21 -4.86 -1.02
N TYR A 328 26.99 -5.31 -0.02
CA TYR A 328 27.53 -6.69 0.03
C TYR A 328 26.58 -7.67 0.76
N ASN A 329 26.06 -7.27 1.92
CA ASN A 329 25.00 -7.99 2.64
C ASN A 329 23.59 -7.50 2.26
N ASP A 330 23.52 -6.42 1.49
CA ASP A 330 22.31 -5.76 1.02
C ASP A 330 22.24 -5.82 -0.52
N SER A 331 21.27 -5.13 -1.12
CA SER A 331 21.18 -5.07 -2.59
C SER A 331 22.20 -4.10 -3.18
N THR A 332 22.85 -4.48 -4.28
CA THR A 332 23.59 -3.55 -5.12
C THR A 332 22.67 -3.03 -6.22
N THR A 333 22.66 -1.71 -6.40
CA THR A 333 21.80 -1.04 -7.38
C THR A 333 22.60 -0.17 -8.35
N ILE A 334 22.08 -0.04 -9.57
CA ILE A 334 22.71 0.70 -10.66
C ILE A 334 21.65 1.50 -11.42
N TRP A 335 21.80 2.82 -11.45
CA TRP A 335 21.09 3.69 -12.38
C TRP A 335 21.93 3.91 -13.63
N PHE A 336 21.36 3.66 -14.81
CA PHE A 336 21.97 3.96 -16.11
C PHE A 336 21.38 5.24 -16.68
N PHE A 337 22.21 6.23 -17.00
CA PHE A 337 21.71 7.53 -17.42
C PHE A 337 22.60 8.26 -18.42
N GLN A 338 21.97 9.12 -19.22
CA GLN A 338 22.64 10.05 -20.13
C GLN A 338 22.40 11.49 -19.65
N GLN A 339 23.41 12.35 -19.80
CA GLN A 339 23.26 13.78 -19.60
C GLN A 339 23.13 14.47 -20.96
N CYS A 340 21.91 14.89 -21.27
CA CYS A 340 21.53 15.51 -22.55
C CYS A 340 21.32 17.01 -22.32
N GLY A 341 22.42 17.79 -22.42
CA GLY A 341 22.41 19.20 -22.06
C GLY A 341 22.09 19.41 -20.57
N GLN A 342 20.96 20.06 -20.28
CA GLN A 342 20.47 20.24 -18.91
C GLN A 342 19.64 19.05 -18.41
N GLU A 343 19.18 18.17 -19.30
CA GLU A 343 18.32 17.04 -18.96
C GLU A 343 19.14 15.82 -18.56
N ILE A 344 18.52 14.96 -17.75
CA ILE A 344 19.09 13.70 -17.29
C ILE A 344 18.12 12.60 -17.68
N HIS A 345 18.52 11.77 -18.62
CA HIS A 345 17.71 10.69 -19.16
C HIS A 345 18.11 9.39 -18.46
N LEU A 346 17.27 8.90 -17.57
CA LEU A 346 17.43 7.63 -16.85
C LEU A 346 16.85 6.52 -17.71
N LEU A 347 17.74 5.72 -18.30
CA LEU A 347 17.41 4.73 -19.32
C LEU A 347 17.00 3.39 -18.72
N GLU A 348 17.61 3.03 -17.60
CA GLU A 348 17.44 1.72 -16.98
C GLU A 348 17.83 1.75 -15.51
N TYR A 349 17.17 0.90 -14.73
CA TYR A 349 17.52 0.62 -13.34
C TYR A 349 17.75 -0.87 -13.15
N TYR A 350 18.85 -1.24 -12.50
CA TYR A 350 19.16 -2.62 -12.16
C TYR A 350 19.41 -2.76 -10.65
N GLU A 351 18.85 -3.80 -10.04
CA GLU A 351 19.02 -4.13 -8.63
C GLU A 351 19.07 -5.64 -8.45
N ASN A 352 20.08 -6.13 -7.73
CA ASN A 352 20.13 -7.52 -7.27
C ASN A 352 20.86 -7.62 -5.91
N SER A 353 20.76 -8.76 -5.23
CA SER A 353 21.42 -9.01 -3.95
C SER A 353 22.15 -10.37 -3.94
N GLY A 354 23.12 -10.54 -3.05
CA GLY A 354 23.85 -11.81 -2.86
C GLY A 354 24.87 -12.15 -3.94
N GLU A 355 25.12 -11.25 -4.89
CA GLU A 355 26.08 -11.44 -5.99
C GLU A 355 27.39 -10.69 -5.76
N THR A 356 28.47 -11.19 -6.36
CA THR A 356 29.80 -10.55 -6.29
C THR A 356 29.90 -9.31 -7.20
N LEU A 357 30.83 -8.40 -6.94
CA LEU A 357 31.08 -7.24 -7.81
C LEU A 357 31.28 -7.64 -9.29
N THR A 358 31.96 -8.76 -9.54
CA THR A 358 32.22 -9.28 -10.89
C THR A 358 30.93 -9.57 -11.68
N HIS A 359 29.86 -10.05 -11.02
CA HIS A 359 28.55 -10.23 -11.65
C HIS A 359 28.03 -8.92 -12.23
N TYR A 360 28.04 -7.84 -11.44
CA TYR A 360 27.56 -6.54 -11.87
C TYR A 360 28.43 -5.93 -12.98
N LEU A 361 29.74 -6.15 -12.95
CA LEU A 361 30.64 -5.73 -14.03
C LEU A 361 30.36 -6.50 -15.33
N HIS A 362 29.97 -7.78 -15.24
CA HIS A 362 29.51 -8.54 -16.40
C HIS A 362 28.19 -8.00 -16.94
N GLN A 363 27.25 -7.64 -16.05
CA GLN A 363 26.00 -6.98 -16.45
C GLN A 363 26.21 -5.62 -17.13
N LEU A 364 27.25 -4.87 -16.77
CA LEU A 364 27.64 -3.69 -17.54
C LEU A 364 28.05 -4.07 -18.97
N LYS A 365 28.96 -5.05 -19.09
CA LYS A 365 29.54 -5.46 -20.37
C LYS A 365 28.57 -6.17 -21.32
N SER A 366 27.52 -6.80 -20.79
CA SER A 366 26.49 -7.46 -21.61
C SER A 366 25.56 -6.47 -22.33
N LYS A 367 25.53 -5.21 -21.88
CA LYS A 367 24.69 -4.16 -22.46
C LYS A 367 25.38 -3.46 -23.63
N SER A 368 24.61 -3.11 -24.66
CA SER A 368 25.10 -2.43 -25.87
C SER A 368 25.33 -0.92 -25.70
N TYR A 369 25.60 -0.46 -24.47
CA TYR A 369 25.82 0.95 -24.18
C TYR A 369 27.30 1.34 -24.34
N THR A 370 27.54 2.55 -24.84
CA THR A 370 28.87 3.16 -24.77
C THR A 370 29.02 3.87 -23.43
N TYR A 371 29.83 3.32 -22.54
CA TYR A 371 29.96 3.84 -21.18
C TYR A 371 30.88 5.06 -21.06
N GLY A 372 30.48 5.98 -20.18
CA GLY A 372 31.27 7.11 -19.72
C GLY A 372 31.84 6.86 -18.33
N LYS A 373 31.32 7.58 -17.33
CA LYS A 373 31.76 7.49 -15.93
C LYS A 373 30.86 6.58 -15.11
N HIS A 374 31.47 5.87 -14.16
CA HIS A 374 30.78 5.04 -13.19
C HIS A 374 30.91 5.66 -11.80
N LEU A 375 29.89 6.37 -11.35
CA LEU A 375 29.83 7.06 -10.07
C LEU A 375 29.57 6.06 -8.95
N VAL A 376 30.45 6.02 -7.95
CA VAL A 376 30.34 5.13 -6.80
C VAL A 376 30.47 5.91 -5.49
N PRO A 377 29.85 5.44 -4.40
CA PRO A 377 30.00 6.04 -3.08
C PRO A 377 31.45 5.96 -2.55
N HIS A 378 31.75 6.76 -1.53
CA HIS A 378 33.11 6.92 -0.99
C HIS A 378 33.65 5.63 -0.37
N ASP A 379 32.77 4.82 0.21
CA ASP A 379 33.03 3.53 0.84
C ASP A 379 33.58 2.48 -0.15
N ALA A 380 33.32 2.64 -1.46
CA ALA A 380 33.87 1.78 -2.50
C ALA A 380 35.41 1.79 -2.56
N ALA A 381 36.05 2.84 -2.04
CA ALA A 381 37.50 2.98 -1.98
C ALA A 381 38.12 2.36 -0.71
N VAL A 382 37.30 1.87 0.23
CA VAL A 382 37.79 1.21 1.45
C VAL A 382 38.23 -0.21 1.12
N HIS A 383 39.36 -0.65 1.71
CA HIS A 383 39.88 -2.00 1.51
C HIS A 383 39.06 -3.01 2.31
N GLU A 384 38.66 -4.12 1.66
CA GLU A 384 37.96 -5.19 2.36
C GLU A 384 38.96 -6.06 3.16
N TYR A 385 38.63 -6.39 4.40
CA TYR A 385 39.48 -7.23 5.27
C TYR A 385 39.71 -8.65 4.72
N SER A 386 38.79 -9.16 3.90
CA SER A 386 38.82 -10.51 3.34
C SER A 386 39.73 -10.65 2.12
N THR A 387 39.72 -9.67 1.22
CA THR A 387 40.44 -9.73 -0.07
C THR A 387 41.68 -8.83 -0.11
N GLY A 388 41.79 -7.86 0.81
CA GLY A 388 42.87 -6.87 0.83
C GLY A 388 42.84 -5.88 -0.33
N LEU A 389 41.78 -5.87 -1.14
CA LEU A 389 41.55 -4.94 -2.24
C LEU A 389 40.29 -4.12 -1.99
N SER A 390 40.27 -2.90 -2.51
CA SER A 390 39.07 -2.06 -2.58
C SER A 390 38.19 -2.46 -3.78
N ARG A 391 36.91 -2.12 -3.73
CA ARG A 391 35.97 -2.36 -4.85
C ARG A 391 36.39 -1.61 -6.11
N VAL A 392 37.00 -0.43 -5.95
CA VAL A 392 37.60 0.34 -7.05
C VAL A 392 38.73 -0.42 -7.74
N GLU A 393 39.60 -1.10 -6.98
CA GLU A 393 40.69 -1.90 -7.54
C GLU A 393 40.19 -3.15 -8.24
N VAL A 394 39.23 -3.85 -7.64
CA VAL A 394 38.58 -5.01 -8.27
C VAL A 394 37.93 -4.61 -9.59
N ALA A 395 37.20 -3.49 -9.63
CA ALA A 395 36.60 -2.98 -10.87
C ALA A 395 37.66 -2.62 -11.92
N ARG A 396 38.76 -1.96 -11.51
CA ARG A 396 39.87 -1.60 -12.39
C ARG A 396 40.53 -2.82 -13.03
N ASN A 397 40.74 -3.89 -12.25
CA ASN A 397 41.30 -5.16 -12.74
C ASN A 397 40.40 -5.83 -13.80
N HIS A 398 39.10 -5.52 -13.79
CA HIS A 398 38.13 -5.98 -14.78
C HIS A 398 37.88 -4.95 -15.90
N GLY A 399 38.69 -3.90 -16.00
CA GLY A 399 38.62 -2.89 -17.06
C GLY A 399 37.55 -1.82 -16.86
N VAL A 400 37.02 -1.65 -15.65
CA VAL A 400 36.00 -0.64 -15.32
C VAL A 400 36.59 0.39 -14.36
N ASN A 401 36.55 1.67 -14.74
CA ASN A 401 37.09 2.76 -13.93
C ASN A 401 35.98 3.47 -13.14
N PHE A 402 35.94 3.20 -11.83
CA PHE A 402 35.03 3.87 -10.91
C PHE A 402 35.50 5.29 -10.57
N THR A 403 34.53 6.20 -10.50
CA THR A 403 34.67 7.60 -10.10
C THR A 403 34.00 7.77 -8.75
N VAL A 404 34.80 7.89 -7.70
CA VAL A 404 34.31 8.06 -6.33
C VAL A 404 33.67 9.44 -6.18
N VAL A 405 32.44 9.54 -5.68
CA VAL A 405 31.76 10.82 -5.39
C VAL A 405 32.12 11.32 -3.99
N PRO A 406 32.03 12.64 -3.72
CA PRO A 406 32.27 13.18 -2.38
C PRO A 406 31.35 12.55 -1.33
N ASP A 407 31.89 12.32 -0.14
CA ASP A 407 31.08 11.95 1.02
C ASP A 407 30.40 13.20 1.58
N ILE A 408 29.07 13.19 1.63
CA ILE A 408 28.26 14.29 2.14
C ILE A 408 27.18 13.75 3.06
N VAL A 409 26.68 14.62 3.94
CA VAL A 409 25.60 14.27 4.86
C VAL A 409 24.37 13.81 4.08
N ILE A 410 23.72 12.74 4.55
CA ILE A 410 22.59 12.10 3.86
C ILE A 410 21.53 13.13 3.46
N ASN A 411 21.13 14.02 4.37
CA ASN A 411 20.11 15.04 4.09
C ASN A 411 20.52 16.02 2.98
N GLU A 412 21.79 16.41 2.89
CA GLU A 412 22.28 17.26 1.79
C GLU A 412 22.21 16.53 0.45
N GLY A 413 22.53 15.23 0.44
CA GLY A 413 22.39 14.42 -0.77
C GLY A 413 20.94 14.20 -1.17
N ILE A 414 20.04 14.05 -0.21
CA ILE A 414 18.59 14.00 -0.46
C ILE A 414 18.12 15.32 -1.08
N ASP A 415 18.57 16.45 -0.58
CA ASP A 415 18.22 17.76 -1.14
C ASP A 415 18.79 17.94 -2.55
N ALA A 416 20.02 17.46 -2.80
CA ALA A 416 20.61 17.43 -4.15
C ALA A 416 19.79 16.57 -5.11
N ALA A 417 19.38 15.37 -4.70
CA ALA A 417 18.50 14.50 -5.48
C ALA A 417 17.14 15.15 -5.74
N ARG A 418 16.52 15.75 -4.71
CA ARG A 418 15.24 16.46 -4.82
C ARG A 418 15.30 17.59 -5.83
N ASN A 419 16.39 18.36 -5.85
CA ASN A 419 16.60 19.47 -6.79
C ASN A 419 16.95 18.99 -8.20
N MET A 420 17.41 17.75 -8.35
CA MET A 420 17.74 17.15 -9.63
C MET A 420 16.50 16.56 -10.34
N ILE A 421 15.55 15.96 -9.62
CA ILE A 421 14.37 15.29 -10.20
C ILE A 421 13.62 16.15 -11.23
N PRO A 422 13.44 17.47 -11.08
CA PRO A 422 12.80 18.31 -12.11
C PRO A 422 13.47 18.27 -13.50
N ARG A 423 14.75 17.88 -13.57
CA ARG A 423 15.54 17.75 -14.80
C ARG A 423 15.58 16.32 -15.34
N CYS A 424 14.98 15.36 -14.62
CA CYS A 424 15.03 13.95 -14.96
C CYS A 424 13.87 13.53 -15.87
N TRP A 425 14.19 12.67 -16.83
CA TRP A 425 13.27 11.86 -17.61
C TRP A 425 13.54 10.39 -17.27
N LEU A 426 12.52 9.64 -16.86
CA LEU A 426 12.67 8.26 -16.37
C LEU A 426 11.92 7.28 -17.27
N ASP A 427 12.60 6.24 -17.74
CA ASP A 427 11.96 5.17 -18.50
C ASP A 427 10.94 4.42 -17.64
N GLU A 428 9.66 4.46 -18.02
CA GLU A 428 8.58 3.90 -17.20
C GLU A 428 8.73 2.39 -16.95
N GLU A 429 9.15 1.63 -17.96
CA GLU A 429 9.25 0.17 -17.86
C GLU A 429 10.58 -0.27 -17.25
N LYS A 430 11.70 0.22 -17.80
CA LYS A 430 13.04 -0.20 -17.41
C LYS A 430 13.50 0.41 -16.09
N CYS A 431 12.88 1.51 -15.66
CA CYS A 431 13.14 2.08 -14.35
C CYS A 431 12.02 1.78 -13.34
N ALA A 432 11.03 0.94 -13.65
CA ALA A 432 9.86 0.71 -12.79
C ALA A 432 10.22 0.43 -11.32
N LYS A 433 11.20 -0.45 -11.07
CA LYS A 433 11.67 -0.77 -9.70
C LYS A 433 12.37 0.42 -9.03
N GLY A 434 13.20 1.16 -9.77
CA GLY A 434 13.87 2.35 -9.27
C GLY A 434 12.91 3.52 -9.00
N ILE A 435 11.91 3.70 -9.86
CA ILE A 435 10.81 4.67 -9.67
C ILE A 435 10.04 4.31 -8.38
N ALA A 436 9.72 3.03 -8.18
CA ALA A 436 9.08 2.56 -6.96
C ALA A 436 9.93 2.84 -5.71
N SER A 437 11.25 2.69 -5.79
CA SER A 437 12.16 3.08 -4.70
C SER A 437 12.10 4.59 -4.43
N LEU A 438 12.12 5.44 -5.46
CA LEU A 438 12.00 6.89 -5.27
C LEU A 438 10.63 7.32 -4.71
N ASP A 439 9.55 6.65 -5.13
CA ASP A 439 8.18 6.90 -4.66
C ASP A 439 7.97 6.55 -3.18
N ASN A 440 8.75 5.60 -2.64
CA ASN A 440 8.56 5.08 -1.28
C ASN A 440 9.69 5.50 -0.32
N TYR A 441 10.64 6.31 -0.79
CA TYR A 441 11.73 6.81 0.04
C TYR A 441 11.22 7.88 1.03
N LYS A 442 11.15 7.50 2.31
CA LYS A 442 10.50 8.28 3.36
C LYS A 442 11.34 8.44 4.62
N LYS A 443 10.96 9.42 5.44
CA LYS A 443 11.40 9.57 6.83
C LYS A 443 10.87 8.42 7.68
N GLU A 444 11.66 8.01 8.67
CA GLU A 444 11.18 7.10 9.71
C GLU A 444 10.31 7.87 10.72
N TRP A 445 9.14 7.33 11.07
CA TRP A 445 8.29 7.92 12.11
C TRP A 445 8.69 7.38 13.48
N ASN A 446 8.95 8.28 14.44
CA ASN A 446 9.23 7.88 15.81
C ASN A 446 7.96 7.95 16.66
N ASP A 447 7.29 6.79 16.82
CA ASP A 447 6.05 6.68 17.61
C ASP A 447 6.21 7.13 19.06
N ARG A 448 7.41 7.01 19.65
CA ARG A 448 7.67 7.37 21.06
C ARG A 448 7.73 8.88 21.27
N HIS A 449 8.28 9.59 20.31
CA HIS A 449 8.48 11.04 20.38
C HIS A 449 7.45 11.83 19.56
N GLY A 450 6.61 11.14 18.78
CA GLY A 450 5.58 11.76 17.95
C GLY A 450 6.16 12.68 16.87
N CYS A 451 7.36 12.38 16.38
CA CYS A 451 8.05 13.19 15.39
C CYS A 451 8.77 12.33 14.34
N TRP A 452 9.04 12.91 13.18
CA TRP A 452 9.86 12.29 12.16
C TRP A 452 11.33 12.24 12.59
N SER A 453 11.97 11.10 12.38
CA SER A 453 13.41 10.92 12.52
C SER A 453 14.16 11.84 11.56
N SER A 454 15.40 12.20 11.93
CA SER A 454 16.33 12.92 11.06
C SER A 454 16.93 12.01 9.98
N LEU A 455 16.73 10.70 10.09
CA LEU A 455 17.20 9.68 9.15
C LEU A 455 16.05 9.13 8.30
N PRO A 456 16.34 8.72 7.04
CA PRO A 456 15.42 7.94 6.23
C PRO A 456 15.06 6.61 6.88
N LEU A 457 13.83 6.15 6.64
CA LEU A 457 13.43 4.78 6.96
C LEU A 457 14.24 3.81 6.12
N HIS A 458 14.92 2.87 6.77
CA HIS A 458 15.66 1.83 6.08
C HIS A 458 14.73 0.70 5.65
N ASN A 459 14.47 0.59 4.35
CA ASN A 459 13.65 -0.44 3.73
C ASN A 459 14.13 -0.69 2.28
N PHE A 460 13.39 -1.46 1.49
CA PHE A 460 13.74 -1.75 0.09
C PHE A 460 13.97 -0.49 -0.77
N ALA A 461 13.32 0.63 -0.43
CA ALA A 461 13.41 1.88 -1.18
C ALA A 461 14.76 2.60 -0.98
N SER A 462 15.50 2.27 0.10
CA SER A 462 16.76 2.92 0.42
C SER A 462 17.79 2.74 -0.68
N HIS A 463 18.01 1.52 -1.16
CA HIS A 463 19.10 1.23 -2.11
C HIS A 463 18.96 2.00 -3.43
N GLY A 464 17.77 1.98 -4.02
CA GLY A 464 17.50 2.72 -5.26
C GLY A 464 17.59 4.25 -5.07
N ALA A 465 17.14 4.76 -3.92
CA ALA A 465 17.23 6.17 -3.59
C ALA A 465 18.66 6.62 -3.28
N ASP A 466 19.48 5.78 -2.65
CA ASP A 466 20.87 6.06 -2.34
C ASP A 466 21.74 6.07 -3.61
N ALA A 467 21.57 5.12 -4.52
CA ALA A 467 22.24 5.19 -5.82
C ALA A 467 21.83 6.43 -6.63
N PHE A 468 20.56 6.84 -6.53
CA PHE A 468 20.09 8.08 -7.16
C PHE A 468 20.68 9.32 -6.50
N ARG A 469 20.91 9.29 -5.19
CA ARG A 469 21.65 10.33 -4.44
C ARG A 469 23.10 10.40 -4.90
N ILE A 470 23.78 9.27 -5.10
CA ILE A 470 25.12 9.22 -5.69
C ILE A 470 25.16 9.87 -7.07
N LEU A 471 24.12 9.66 -7.90
CA LEU A 471 23.97 10.36 -9.17
C LEU A 471 23.93 11.88 -8.97
N ALA A 472 23.04 12.35 -8.09
CA ALA A 472 22.83 13.78 -7.86
C ALA A 472 24.09 14.49 -7.34
N VAL A 473 24.83 13.85 -6.45
CA VAL A 473 26.08 14.37 -5.89
C VAL A 473 27.21 14.30 -6.92
N GLY A 474 27.26 13.24 -7.71
CA GLY A 474 28.32 12.98 -8.68
C GLY A 474 28.15 13.69 -10.02
N ILE A 475 26.97 14.27 -10.32
CA ILE A 475 26.69 14.83 -11.65
C ILE A 475 27.64 15.96 -12.05
N GLY A 476 28.09 16.78 -11.09
CA GLY A 476 29.10 17.83 -11.34
C GLY A 476 30.47 17.27 -11.75
N LYS A 477 30.75 16.00 -11.46
CA LYS A 477 31.96 15.32 -11.95
C LYS A 477 31.85 14.89 -13.40
N LEU A 478 30.67 14.94 -14.04
CA LEU A 478 30.50 14.57 -15.45
C LEU A 478 30.96 15.68 -16.40
N THR A 479 30.83 16.94 -16.00
CA THR A 479 31.30 18.09 -16.78
C THR A 479 32.82 18.10 -16.88
N LYS A 480 33.36 17.98 -18.11
CA LYS A 480 34.70 18.46 -18.43
C LYS A 480 34.66 20.00 -18.40
N GLY A 481 34.83 20.59 -17.22
CA GLY A 481 35.30 21.98 -17.18
C GLY A 481 36.70 22.04 -17.78
N LEU A 482 37.04 23.14 -18.46
CA LEU A 482 38.42 23.41 -18.86
C LEU A 482 39.31 23.26 -17.62
N SER A 483 40.40 22.52 -17.73
CA SER A 483 41.40 22.41 -16.67
C SER A 483 41.96 23.80 -16.34
N ALA A 484 42.57 23.95 -15.16
CA ALA A 484 43.23 25.21 -14.79
C ALA A 484 44.37 25.60 -15.78
N GLU A 485 44.90 24.64 -16.53
CA GLU A 485 45.86 24.87 -17.62
C GLU A 485 45.17 25.29 -18.92
N GLU A 486 44.04 24.67 -19.26
CA GLU A 486 43.24 25.05 -20.44
C GLU A 486 42.64 26.46 -20.27
N TRP A 487 42.20 26.81 -19.06
CA TRP A 487 41.80 28.19 -18.70
C TRP A 487 42.95 29.20 -18.79
N ARG A 488 44.17 28.79 -18.40
CA ARG A 488 45.37 29.63 -18.52
C ARG A 488 45.76 29.82 -19.99
N GLY A 489 45.69 28.78 -20.81
CA GLY A 489 45.91 28.84 -22.25
C GLY A 489 44.89 29.72 -22.97
N LEU A 490 43.61 29.60 -22.62
CA LEU A 490 42.55 30.45 -23.18
C LEU A 490 42.73 31.92 -22.78
N ARG A 491 43.06 32.21 -21.51
CA ARG A 491 43.36 33.59 -21.08
C ARG A 491 44.57 34.17 -21.81
N ALA A 492 45.62 33.39 -22.06
CA ALA A 492 46.80 33.87 -22.78
C ALA A 492 46.50 34.21 -24.26
N GLN A 493 45.45 33.64 -24.86
CA GLN A 493 45.04 33.93 -26.24
C GLN A 493 44.17 35.20 -26.38
N TYR A 494 43.58 35.71 -25.28
CA TYR A 494 42.64 36.83 -25.30
C TYR A 494 43.10 38.05 -24.47
N VAL A 495 44.35 38.07 -24.00
CA VAL A 495 44.98 39.29 -23.47
C VAL A 495 45.68 39.97 -24.65
N VAL A 496 45.00 40.97 -25.23
CA VAL A 496 45.60 42.03 -26.05
C VAL A 496 45.97 43.19 -25.13
#